data_AF-A0A151UJC2-F1
#
_entry.id   AF-A0A151UJC2-F1
#
_cell.length_a   1.000
_cell.length_b   1.000
_cell.length_c   1.000
_cell.angle_alpha   90.00
_cell.angle_beta   90.00
_cell.angle_gamma   90.00
#
_symmetry.space_group_name_H-M   'P 1'
#
loop_
_entity.id
_entity.type
_entity.pdbx_description
1 polymer ?
#
loop_
_entity_poly.entity_id
_entity_poly.type
_entity_poly.pdbx_seq_one_letter_code
_entity_poly.pdbx_strand_id
1 'polypeptide(L)'
;LGKGVVHRQGTGVAILNFGTLFPQAKEAAAALNATLVDMRFVKPLDGALIKKLAVSHQALVTIEENTIMGGAGSGVNEFIMHQQLQVSVLNIGLPDYFIPQGSQEEIRADLGLDSAGIRRQIENWLA
;
A
#
# COMPACT_ATOMS: atom_id res chain seq x y z
N LEU A 1 -3.45 2.52 20.26
CA LEU A 1 -3.05 3.52 19.25
C LEU A 1 -1.95 2.90 18.38
N GLY A 2 -1.87 3.25 17.09
CA GLY A 2 -0.79 2.75 16.21
C GLY A 2 -0.84 1.25 15.91
N LYS A 3 -2.05 0.67 15.81
CA LYS A 3 -2.24 -0.75 15.47
C LYS A 3 -3.04 -0.89 14.19
N GLY A 4 -2.55 -1.70 13.26
CA GLY A 4 -3.28 -2.06 12.05
C GLY A 4 -4.32 -3.16 12.30
N VAL A 5 -5.14 -3.44 11.30
CA VAL A 5 -6.12 -4.53 11.28
C VAL A 5 -5.90 -5.35 10.01
N VAL A 6 -5.65 -6.66 10.17
CA VAL A 6 -5.57 -7.59 9.05
C VAL A 6 -6.99 -7.99 8.65
N HIS A 7 -7.40 -7.63 7.45
CA HIS A 7 -8.74 -7.94 6.92
C HIS A 7 -8.76 -9.23 6.08
N ARG A 8 -7.63 -9.58 5.46
CA ARG A 8 -7.48 -10.77 4.64
C ARG A 8 -6.09 -11.34 4.80
N GLN A 9 -5.99 -12.66 4.99
CA GLN A 9 -4.72 -13.39 4.87
C GLN A 9 -4.58 -13.91 3.44
N GLY A 10 -3.40 -13.72 2.87
CA GLY A 10 -3.06 -14.15 1.52
C GLY A 10 -1.60 -14.58 1.41
N THR A 11 -1.08 -14.65 0.19
CA THR A 11 0.29 -15.08 -0.11
C THR A 11 0.92 -14.17 -1.16
N GLY A 12 2.25 -14.27 -1.33
CA GLY A 12 3.01 -13.47 -2.29
C GLY A 12 3.26 -12.06 -1.77
N VAL A 13 2.25 -11.18 -1.83
CA VAL A 13 2.35 -9.77 -1.44
C VAL A 13 1.42 -9.42 -0.28
N ALA A 14 1.82 -8.44 0.54
CA ALA A 14 0.96 -7.84 1.55
C ALA A 14 0.69 -6.37 1.21
N ILE A 15 -0.59 -6.03 1.10
CA ILE A 15 -1.09 -4.67 0.83
C ILE A 15 -1.39 -3.99 2.16
N LEU A 16 -0.72 -2.86 2.40
CA LEU A 16 -0.84 -1.99 3.55
C LEU A 16 -1.58 -0.72 3.12
N ASN A 17 -2.88 -0.66 3.37
CA ASN A 17 -3.70 0.49 3.02
C ASN A 17 -3.66 1.57 4.11
N PHE A 18 -3.51 2.82 3.68
CA PHE A 18 -3.60 4.02 4.49
C PHE A 18 -4.72 4.93 3.94
N GLY A 19 -5.92 4.82 4.52
CA GLY A 19 -7.04 5.71 4.23
C GLY A 19 -8.11 5.14 3.30
N THR A 20 -8.64 6.02 2.46
CA THR A 20 -9.93 5.89 1.73
C THR A 20 -9.93 4.90 0.58
N LEU A 21 -8.75 4.54 0.05
CA LEU A 21 -8.62 3.57 -1.06
C LEU A 21 -8.83 2.10 -0.62
N PHE A 22 -9.27 1.87 0.61
CA PHE A 22 -9.50 0.54 1.16
C PHE A 22 -10.43 -0.33 0.29
N PRO A 23 -11.57 0.16 -0.24
CA PRO A 23 -12.42 -0.64 -1.13
C PRO A 23 -11.68 -1.14 -2.37
N GLN A 24 -10.90 -0.28 -3.02
CA GLN A 24 -10.12 -0.60 -4.21
C GLN A 24 -8.99 -1.58 -3.87
N ALA A 25 -8.28 -1.35 -2.76
CA ALA A 25 -7.25 -2.25 -2.25
C ALA A 25 -7.81 -3.63 -1.91
N LYS A 26 -9.04 -3.70 -1.39
CA LYS A 26 -9.72 -4.96 -1.06
C LYS A 26 -10.00 -5.81 -2.29
N GLU A 27 -10.47 -5.21 -3.37
CA GLU A 27 -10.71 -5.90 -4.63
C GLU A 27 -9.40 -6.37 -5.27
N ALA A 28 -8.38 -5.50 -5.33
CA ALA A 28 -7.06 -5.87 -5.85
C ALA A 28 -6.43 -7.01 -5.03
N ALA A 29 -6.53 -6.96 -3.70
CA ALA A 29 -6.03 -8.01 -2.82
C ALA A 29 -6.73 -9.35 -3.06
N ALA A 30 -8.04 -9.33 -3.30
CA ALA A 30 -8.80 -10.54 -3.63
C ALA A 30 -8.34 -11.16 -4.95
N ALA A 31 -8.14 -10.33 -5.99
CA ALA A 31 -7.70 -10.77 -7.31
C ALA A 31 -6.28 -11.35 -7.30
N LEU A 32 -5.37 -10.79 -6.50
CA LEU A 32 -3.98 -11.22 -6.38
C LEU A 32 -3.73 -12.30 -5.33
N ASN A 33 -4.78 -12.71 -4.60
CA ASN A 33 -4.66 -13.51 -3.39
C ASN A 33 -3.71 -12.92 -2.33
N ALA A 34 -3.58 -11.59 -2.27
CA ALA A 34 -2.69 -10.87 -1.37
C ALA A 34 -3.23 -10.76 0.07
N THR A 35 -2.34 -10.61 1.05
CA THR A 35 -2.74 -10.16 2.40
C THR A 35 -3.19 -8.70 2.32
N LEU A 36 -4.26 -8.35 3.04
CA LEU A 36 -4.76 -6.97 3.12
C LEU A 36 -4.80 -6.50 4.57
N VAL A 37 -4.19 -5.34 4.80
CA VAL A 37 -4.13 -4.69 6.10
C VAL A 37 -4.63 -3.25 5.99
N ASP A 38 -5.55 -2.86 6.87
CA ASP A 38 -5.86 -1.47 7.14
C ASP A 38 -4.92 -0.97 8.24
N MET A 39 -4.00 -0.08 7.89
CA MET A 39 -2.97 0.37 8.82
C MET A 39 -3.51 1.36 9.85
N ARG A 40 -4.58 2.10 9.54
CA ARG A 40 -5.27 3.12 10.37
C ARG A 40 -4.43 4.31 10.87
N PHE A 41 -3.12 4.15 11.01
CA PHE A 41 -2.20 5.13 11.59
C PHE A 41 -0.94 5.23 10.73
N VAL A 42 -0.68 6.42 10.21
CA VAL A 42 0.62 6.77 9.62
C VAL A 42 1.66 6.97 10.73
N LYS A 43 1.26 7.51 11.88
CA LYS A 43 2.13 7.71 13.05
C LYS A 43 1.39 7.51 14.37
N PRO A 44 1.95 6.73 15.33
CA PRO A 44 3.05 5.79 15.12
C PRO A 44 2.61 4.61 14.23
N LEU A 45 3.52 4.12 13.40
CA LEU A 45 3.31 2.89 12.61
C LEU A 45 3.22 1.66 13.51
N ASP A 46 2.48 0.64 13.06
CA ASP A 46 2.48 -0.68 13.70
C ASP A 46 3.70 -1.50 13.28
N GLY A 47 4.87 -1.13 13.78
CA GLY A 47 6.14 -1.74 13.38
C GLY A 47 6.18 -3.27 13.62
N ALA A 48 5.49 -3.77 14.65
CA ALA A 48 5.40 -5.22 14.89
C ALA A 48 4.66 -5.95 13.77
N LEU A 49 3.57 -5.35 13.27
CA LEU A 49 2.81 -5.89 12.14
C LEU A 49 3.62 -5.79 10.84
N ILE A 50 4.24 -4.64 10.56
CA ILE A 50 5.08 -4.47 9.36
C ILE A 50 6.21 -5.49 9.35
N LYS A 51 6.92 -5.68 10.47
CA LYS A 51 7.99 -6.68 10.60
C LYS A 51 7.48 -8.09 10.34
N LYS A 52 6.32 -8.46 10.87
CA LYS A 52 5.71 -9.77 10.62
C LYS A 52 5.42 -9.97 9.13
N LEU A 53 4.83 -8.98 8.47
CA LEU A 53 4.48 -9.07 7.05
C LEU A 53 5.72 -9.12 6.16
N ALA A 54 6.74 -8.32 6.47
CA ALA A 54 8.03 -8.29 5.77
C ALA A 54 8.74 -9.65 5.78
N VAL A 55 8.57 -10.44 6.85
CA VAL A 55 9.16 -11.79 6.95
C VAL A 55 8.33 -12.83 6.20
N SER A 56 7.02 -12.69 6.15
CA SER A 56 6.13 -13.71 5.61
C SER A 56 5.71 -13.51 4.14
N HIS A 57 6.10 -12.39 3.51
CA HIS A 57 5.73 -12.06 2.14
C HIS A 57 6.98 -11.69 1.33
N GLN A 58 6.90 -11.90 0.02
CA GLN A 58 7.97 -11.55 -0.92
C GLN A 58 8.12 -10.02 -1.06
N ALA A 59 6.99 -9.30 -0.99
CA ALA A 59 6.96 -7.85 -1.10
C ALA A 59 5.83 -7.24 -0.28
N LEU A 60 6.02 -5.97 0.08
CA LEU A 60 4.98 -5.12 0.66
C LEU A 60 4.53 -4.09 -0.37
N VAL A 61 3.25 -3.77 -0.36
CA VAL A 61 2.68 -2.71 -1.20
C VAL A 61 1.98 -1.72 -0.29
N THR A 62 2.39 -0.46 -0.30
CA THR A 62 1.68 0.59 0.43
C THR A 62 0.73 1.32 -0.52
N ILE A 63 -0.47 1.64 -0.04
CA ILE A 63 -1.48 2.36 -0.80
C ILE A 63 -1.96 3.55 0.02
N GLU A 64 -1.85 4.75 -0.53
CA GLU A 64 -2.32 5.99 0.11
C GLU A 64 -2.90 6.97 -0.93
N GLU A 65 -3.94 7.71 -0.55
CA GLU A 65 -4.44 8.84 -1.35
C GLU A 65 -3.70 10.13 -0.96
N ASN A 66 -2.37 10.07 -1.01
CA ASN A 66 -1.45 11.14 -0.67
C ASN A 66 -0.17 11.02 -1.52
N THR A 67 0.68 12.04 -1.54
CA THR A 67 1.94 11.97 -2.28
C THR A 67 2.82 10.82 -1.80
N ILE A 68 3.41 10.08 -2.74
CA ILE A 68 4.33 8.97 -2.44
C ILE A 68 5.57 9.50 -1.71
N MET A 69 6.07 10.66 -2.13
CA MET A 69 7.30 11.26 -1.60
C MET A 69 7.04 11.87 -0.22
N GLY A 70 7.62 11.25 0.82
CA GLY A 70 7.39 11.66 2.21
C GLY A 70 6.05 11.22 2.80
N GLY A 71 5.26 10.43 2.05
CA GLY A 71 3.98 9.88 2.50
C GLY A 71 4.10 8.72 3.51
N ALA A 72 2.97 8.05 3.74
CA ALA A 72 2.89 6.87 4.61
C ALA A 72 3.81 5.74 4.14
N GLY A 73 3.88 5.49 2.84
CA GLY A 73 4.79 4.52 2.23
C GLY A 73 6.25 4.83 2.47
N SER A 74 6.62 6.13 2.48
CA SER A 74 7.97 6.55 2.85
C SER A 74 8.29 6.22 4.32
N GLY A 75 7.33 6.44 5.23
CA GLY A 75 7.47 6.03 6.64
C GLY A 75 7.63 4.51 6.83
N VAL A 76 6.93 3.70 6.03
CA VAL A 76 7.11 2.23 6.02
C VAL A 76 8.52 1.87 5.55
N ASN A 77 9.03 2.52 4.50
CA ASN A 77 10.40 2.32 4.00
C ASN A 77 11.45 2.67 5.06
N GLU A 78 11.30 3.83 5.72
CA GLU A 78 12.17 4.24 6.83
C GLU A 78 12.20 3.19 7.93
N PHE A 79 11.04 2.65 8.33
CA PHE A 79 10.96 1.58 9.32
C PHE A 79 11.68 0.31 8.87
N ILE A 80 11.47 -0.13 7.62
CA ILE A 80 12.11 -1.33 7.05
C ILE A 80 13.63 -1.19 7.04
N MET A 81 14.14 -0.04 6.60
CA MET A 81 15.57 0.27 6.60
C MET A 81 16.15 0.31 8.01
N HIS A 82 15.49 0.99 8.94
CA HIS A 82 15.92 1.05 10.35
C HIS A 82 15.97 -0.33 11.00
N GLN A 83 15.06 -1.23 10.65
CA GLN A 83 15.02 -2.61 11.15
C GLN A 83 15.90 -3.58 10.35
N GLN A 84 16.61 -3.10 9.31
CA GLN A 84 17.45 -3.89 8.41
C GLN A 84 16.71 -5.07 7.76
N LEU A 85 15.42 -4.90 7.47
CA LEU A 85 14.60 -5.93 6.85
C LEU A 85 14.84 -5.96 5.33
N GLN A 86 14.99 -7.17 4.78
CA GLN A 86 15.23 -7.40 3.35
C GLN A 86 13.91 -7.75 2.65
N VAL A 87 13.08 -6.74 2.40
CA VAL A 87 11.81 -6.91 1.67
C VAL A 87 11.66 -5.77 0.66
N SER A 88 11.21 -6.10 -0.54
CA SER A 88 10.91 -5.11 -1.57
C SER A 88 9.60 -4.39 -1.24
N VAL A 89 9.54 -3.09 -1.48
CA VAL A 89 8.35 -2.26 -1.22
C VAL A 89 7.97 -1.48 -2.46
N LEU A 90 6.71 -1.61 -2.87
CA LEU A 90 6.08 -0.76 -3.86
C LEU A 90 5.20 0.27 -3.13
N ASN A 91 5.39 1.56 -3.43
CA ASN A 91 4.55 2.62 -2.90
C ASN A 91 3.62 3.14 -4.00
N ILE A 92 2.31 3.00 -3.77
CA ILE A 92 1.25 3.46 -4.67
C ILE A 92 0.56 4.65 -4.01
N GLY A 93 0.51 5.77 -4.72
CA GLY A 93 -0.13 6.99 -4.26
C GLY A 93 -0.08 8.08 -5.32
N LEU A 94 -0.20 9.33 -4.90
CA LEU A 94 -0.17 10.47 -5.80
C LEU A 94 1.27 10.74 -6.30
N PRO A 95 1.44 11.01 -7.60
CA PRO A 95 2.73 11.36 -8.18
C PRO A 95 3.18 12.79 -7.82
N ASP A 96 4.46 13.09 -8.07
CA ASP A 96 5.05 14.42 -7.82
C ASP A 96 4.77 15.42 -8.95
N TYR A 97 3.49 15.63 -9.25
CA TYR A 97 3.01 16.69 -10.12
C TYR A 97 1.60 17.11 -9.74
N PHE A 98 1.19 18.29 -10.21
CA PHE A 98 -0.14 18.82 -9.93
C PHE A 98 -1.22 17.97 -10.61
N ILE A 99 -2.20 17.51 -9.82
CA ILE A 99 -3.31 16.71 -10.33
C ILE A 99 -4.38 17.63 -10.93
N PRO A 100 -4.73 17.47 -12.23
CA PRO A 100 -5.77 18.27 -12.86
C PRO A 100 -7.14 18.11 -12.19
N GLN A 101 -8.02 19.09 -12.41
CA GLN A 101 -9.40 19.02 -11.93
C GLN A 101 -10.18 17.91 -12.63
N GLY A 102 -11.07 17.27 -11.89
CA GLY A 102 -11.93 16.18 -12.34
C GLY A 102 -12.74 15.66 -11.16
N SER A 103 -13.66 14.72 -11.40
CA SER A 103 -14.25 13.98 -10.29
C SER A 103 -13.20 13.09 -9.60
N GLN A 104 -13.45 12.71 -8.35
CA GLN A 104 -12.52 11.81 -7.63
C GLN A 104 -12.35 10.46 -8.34
N GLU A 105 -13.40 9.95 -8.95
CA GLU A 105 -13.36 8.65 -9.64
C GLU A 105 -12.51 8.72 -10.92
N GLU A 106 -12.68 9.77 -11.73
CA GLU A 106 -11.86 10.02 -12.92
C GLU A 106 -10.39 10.17 -12.55
N ILE A 107 -10.10 11.02 -11.56
CA ILE A 107 -8.72 11.24 -11.09
C ILE A 107 -8.09 9.93 -10.59
N ARG A 108 -8.83 9.14 -9.79
CA ARG A 108 -8.31 7.86 -9.28
C ARG A 108 -8.05 6.88 -10.42
N ALA A 109 -8.95 6.77 -11.40
CA ALA A 109 -8.75 5.88 -12.54
C ALA A 109 -7.54 6.31 -13.39
N ASP A 110 -7.40 7.60 -13.67
CA ASP A 110 -6.29 8.17 -14.44
C ASP A 110 -4.93 7.95 -13.76
N LEU A 111 -4.90 8.04 -12.42
CA LEU A 111 -3.70 7.78 -11.62
C LEU A 111 -3.50 6.30 -11.28
N GLY A 112 -4.40 5.42 -11.73
CA GLY A 112 -4.34 3.98 -11.43
C GLY A 112 -4.54 3.63 -9.94
N LEU A 113 -5.26 4.48 -9.20
CA LEU A 113 -5.67 4.28 -7.81
C LEU A 113 -7.04 3.58 -7.69
N ASP A 114 -7.64 3.20 -8.82
CA ASP A 114 -8.75 2.26 -8.85
C ASP A 114 -8.26 0.80 -8.66
N SER A 115 -9.20 -0.12 -8.46
CA SER A 115 -8.91 -1.54 -8.21
C SER A 115 -8.09 -2.19 -9.32
N ALA A 116 -8.44 -1.91 -10.59
CA ALA A 116 -7.74 -2.43 -11.76
C ALA A 116 -6.34 -1.82 -11.92
N GLY A 117 -6.18 -0.51 -11.67
CA GLY A 117 -4.92 0.20 -11.69
C GLY A 117 -3.96 -0.28 -10.62
N ILE A 118 -4.42 -0.40 -9.36
CA ILE A 118 -3.61 -0.92 -8.25
C ILE A 118 -3.08 -2.32 -8.60
N ARG A 119 -3.97 -3.21 -9.05
CA ARG A 119 -3.57 -4.57 -9.45
C ARG A 119 -2.51 -4.55 -10.54
N ARG A 120 -2.75 -3.79 -11.61
CA ARG A 120 -1.84 -3.70 -12.77
C ARG A 120 -0.47 -3.14 -12.37
N GLN A 121 -0.42 -2.14 -11.49
CA GLN A 121 0.83 -1.60 -10.96
C GLN A 121 1.63 -2.66 -10.21
N ILE A 122 0.97 -3.47 -9.37
CA ILE A 122 1.60 -4.56 -8.63
C ILE A 122 2.13 -5.64 -9.58
N GLU A 123 1.30 -6.10 -10.53
CA GLU A 123 1.71 -7.13 -11.51
C GLU A 123 2.89 -6.68 -12.35
N ASN A 124 2.88 -5.45 -12.86
CA ASN A 124 3.97 -4.90 -13.67
C ASN A 124 5.27 -4.73 -12.90
N TRP A 125 5.19 -4.44 -11.60
CA TRP A 125 6.38 -4.26 -10.75
C TRP A 125 7.00 -5.59 -10.31
N LEU A 126 6.21 -6.66 -10.25
CA LEU A 126 6.69 -8.01 -9.93
C LEU A 126 7.27 -8.77 -11.13
N ALA A 127 6.95 -8.33 -12.35
CA ALA A 127 7.41 -8.92 -13.61
C ALA A 127 8.90 -8.65 -13.87
#